data_AF-A0A6A0AL42-F1
#
_entry.id   AF-A0A6A0AL42-F1
#
_cell.length_a   1.000
_cell.length_b   1.000
_cell.length_c   1.000
_cell.angle_alpha   90.00
_cell.angle_beta   90.00
_cell.angle_gamma   90.00
#
_symmetry.space_group_name_H-M   'P 1'
#
loop_
_entity.id
_entity.type
_entity.pdbx_description
1 polymer ?
#
loop_
_entity_poly.entity_id
_entity_poly.type
_entity_poly.pdbx_seq_one_letter_code
_entity_poly.pdbx_strand_id
1 'polypeptide(L)'
;MLQNPGTAGGIQTYLQNSTNSLLNACFNTAAAPLRPLRLLIIPSYVSLMQLVTSQFTASTGIPVTLQSADYNLRAEWMAAFTRSSDKAGNSTGPDFDALMFMSEMMGELGSTGALMDLQPFINGDPKQVVDWNDLQPYQSSVSSLYKQQVLGVPTAENPFIMYVNWPLLTSAYNISRPTLSQPGRLSFYPDTWQELISVMQQVNATASDPATGLPRHALCLPFKLRITFLLQAVMASIMQTQGFTQGFLYDPLTLEPLTNNTAMQQVLHITRELSPFIRTFDLADVVDMSHCAIALAGTEVFKSLSLTRSNHQFMGQLSMSPLPASTEVLDRSTMQLVPCTQELCNSRRATQ
;
A
#
# COMPACT_ATOMS: atom_id res chain seq x y z
N MET A 1 36.04 5.07 4.35
CA MET A 1 36.50 3.82 3.69
C MET A 1 35.51 2.73 4.01
N LEU A 2 34.89 2.19 2.95
CA LEU A 2 34.35 0.83 2.76
C LEU A 2 33.30 0.94 1.64
N GLN A 3 33.80 1.14 0.42
CA GLN A 3 33.09 0.73 -0.78
C GLN A 3 33.19 -0.79 -0.85
N ASN A 4 32.05 -1.47 -0.98
CA ASN A 4 32.01 -2.90 -1.24
C ASN A 4 31.54 -3.08 -2.70
N PRO A 5 32.43 -3.36 -3.67
CA PRO A 5 32.11 -3.34 -5.10
C PRO A 5 31.57 -4.69 -5.63
N GLY A 6 30.93 -5.51 -4.80
CA GLY A 6 30.68 -6.93 -5.11
C GLY A 6 29.30 -7.32 -5.65
N THR A 7 28.30 -6.43 -5.68
CA THR A 7 26.89 -6.87 -5.90
C THR A 7 26.28 -6.50 -7.25
N ALA A 8 26.87 -5.58 -8.02
CA ALA A 8 26.30 -5.15 -9.30
C ALA A 8 26.42 -6.21 -10.41
N GLY A 9 27.51 -7.00 -10.42
CA GLY A 9 27.74 -8.03 -11.43
C GLY A 9 26.86 -9.28 -11.27
N GLY A 10 26.40 -9.57 -10.06
CA GLY A 10 25.59 -10.76 -9.77
C GLY A 10 24.21 -10.70 -10.42
N ILE A 11 23.48 -9.59 -10.23
CA ILE A 11 22.13 -9.40 -10.78
C ILE A 11 22.15 -9.32 -12.30
N GLN A 12 23.12 -8.61 -12.89
CA GLN A 12 23.21 -8.49 -14.34
C GLN A 12 23.51 -9.84 -15.01
N THR A 13 24.52 -10.56 -14.51
CA THR A 13 24.87 -11.90 -15.00
C THR A 13 23.70 -12.87 -14.80
N TYR A 14 22.98 -12.74 -13.68
CA TYR A 14 21.80 -13.53 -13.39
C TYR A 14 20.66 -13.29 -14.39
N LEU A 15 20.27 -12.02 -14.63
CA LEU A 15 19.21 -11.67 -15.58
C LEU A 15 19.56 -12.15 -17.00
N GLN A 16 20.81 -11.98 -17.40
CA GLN A 16 21.32 -12.45 -18.69
C GLN A 16 21.23 -13.97 -18.82
N ASN A 17 21.71 -14.72 -17.84
CA ASN A 17 21.71 -16.19 -17.87
C ASN A 17 20.29 -16.78 -17.80
N SER A 18 19.40 -16.21 -16.97
CA SER A 18 18.00 -16.66 -16.87
C SER A 18 17.25 -16.40 -18.17
N THR A 19 17.45 -15.23 -18.78
CA THR A 19 16.74 -14.89 -20.01
C THR A 19 17.25 -15.69 -21.20
N ASN A 20 18.57 -15.89 -21.33
CA ASN A 20 19.13 -16.74 -22.38
C ASN A 20 18.63 -18.19 -22.26
N SER A 21 18.51 -18.72 -21.04
CA SER A 21 17.94 -20.05 -20.81
C SER A 21 16.47 -20.15 -21.22
N LEU A 22 15.66 -19.14 -20.88
CA LEU A 22 14.26 -19.08 -21.26
C LEU A 22 14.10 -18.94 -22.77
N LEU A 23 14.88 -18.04 -23.39
CA LEU A 23 14.86 -17.82 -24.84
C LEU A 23 15.25 -19.07 -25.61
N ASN A 24 16.27 -19.81 -25.17
CA ASN A 24 16.67 -21.07 -25.79
C ASN A 24 15.62 -22.18 -25.61
N ALA A 25 14.87 -22.16 -24.50
CA ALA A 25 13.79 -23.12 -24.27
C ALA A 25 12.53 -22.80 -25.08
N CYS A 26 12.24 -21.52 -25.33
CA CYS A 26 11.02 -21.07 -25.99
C CYS A 26 11.18 -20.78 -27.50
N PHE A 27 12.39 -20.47 -27.96
CA PHE A 27 12.65 -20.06 -29.33
C PHE A 27 13.80 -20.88 -29.94
N ASN A 28 13.50 -21.60 -31.01
CA ASN A 28 14.54 -22.16 -31.89
C ASN A 28 15.28 -20.97 -32.52
N THR A 29 16.59 -20.88 -32.30
CA THR A 29 17.48 -19.72 -32.50
C THR A 29 17.58 -19.15 -33.94
N ALA A 30 16.67 -19.51 -34.85
CA ALA A 30 16.75 -19.20 -36.27
C ALA A 30 15.60 -18.34 -36.84
N ALA A 31 14.63 -17.83 -36.08
CA ALA A 31 13.50 -17.12 -36.70
C ALA A 31 13.01 -15.89 -35.91
N ALA A 32 13.20 -14.72 -36.54
CA ALA A 32 12.71 -13.38 -36.22
C ALA A 32 13.35 -12.64 -35.02
N PRO A 33 13.61 -11.32 -35.15
CA PRO A 33 13.96 -10.50 -34.01
C PRO A 33 12.83 -10.52 -32.99
N LEU A 34 13.16 -10.73 -31.72
CA LEU A 34 12.20 -10.70 -30.63
C LEU A 34 11.50 -9.34 -30.62
N ARG A 35 10.16 -9.35 -30.77
CA ARG A 35 9.38 -8.11 -30.73
C ARG A 35 9.52 -7.45 -29.35
N PRO A 36 9.43 -6.11 -29.25
CA PRO A 36 9.45 -5.43 -27.96
C PRO A 36 8.35 -5.95 -27.03
N LEU A 37 8.67 -6.11 -25.75
CA LEU A 37 7.68 -6.30 -24.69
C LEU A 37 6.99 -4.96 -24.42
N ARG A 38 5.66 -4.94 -24.47
CA ARG A 38 4.84 -3.74 -24.25
C ARG A 38 4.26 -3.77 -22.85
N LEU A 39 4.63 -2.82 -22.02
CA LEU A 39 4.17 -2.72 -20.63
C LEU A 39 3.30 -1.48 -20.47
N LEU A 40 2.10 -1.68 -19.91
CA LEU A 40 1.24 -0.59 -19.44
C LEU A 40 1.44 -0.40 -17.94
N ILE A 41 1.84 0.81 -17.52
CA ILE A 41 2.26 1.10 -16.15
C ILE A 41 1.57 2.34 -15.54
N ILE A 42 1.53 2.39 -14.21
CA ILE A 42 1.00 3.53 -13.47
C ILE A 42 1.99 4.71 -13.58
N PRO A 43 1.53 5.97 -13.82
CA PRO A 43 2.42 7.10 -14.12
C PRO A 43 3.49 7.36 -13.06
N SER A 44 3.16 7.16 -11.78
CA SER A 44 4.09 7.35 -10.66
C SER A 44 5.29 6.38 -10.66
N TYR A 45 5.26 5.33 -11.47
CA TYR A 45 6.31 4.31 -11.56
C TYR A 45 7.15 4.40 -12.84
N VAL A 46 6.85 5.33 -13.76
CA VAL A 46 7.53 5.42 -15.06
C VAL A 46 9.04 5.51 -14.93
N SER A 47 9.56 6.42 -14.11
CA SER A 47 11.01 6.59 -13.95
C SER A 47 11.70 5.35 -13.37
N LEU A 48 11.04 4.67 -12.42
CA LEU A 48 11.57 3.42 -11.85
C LEU A 48 11.56 2.30 -12.91
N MET A 49 10.45 2.15 -13.62
CA MET A 49 10.31 1.11 -14.64
C MET A 49 11.26 1.34 -15.80
N GLN A 50 11.49 2.59 -16.24
CA GLN A 50 12.51 2.92 -17.25
C GLN A 50 13.90 2.44 -16.83
N LEU A 51 14.29 2.67 -15.58
CA LEU A 51 15.57 2.19 -15.06
C LEU A 51 15.64 0.67 -15.10
N VAL A 52 14.64 -0.02 -14.56
CA VAL A 52 14.61 -1.49 -14.49
C VAL A 52 14.57 -2.11 -15.90
N THR A 53 13.75 -1.59 -16.80
CA THR A 53 13.63 -2.13 -18.17
C THR A 53 14.84 -1.82 -19.03
N SER A 54 15.57 -0.73 -18.76
CA SER A 54 16.86 -0.46 -19.42
C SER A 54 17.91 -1.53 -19.07
N GLN A 55 17.98 -1.93 -17.80
CA GLN A 55 18.87 -2.99 -17.33
C GLN A 55 18.45 -4.36 -17.87
N PHE A 56 17.15 -4.64 -17.90
CA PHE A 56 16.60 -5.83 -18.53
C PHE A 56 16.96 -5.88 -20.02
N THR A 57 16.72 -4.80 -20.77
CA THR A 57 17.04 -4.73 -22.21
C THR A 57 18.54 -4.96 -22.45
N ALA A 58 19.41 -4.30 -21.66
CA ALA A 58 20.85 -4.46 -21.77
C ALA A 58 21.33 -5.89 -21.45
N SER A 59 20.66 -6.58 -20.51
CA SER A 59 21.04 -7.93 -20.08
C SER A 59 20.50 -9.03 -21.01
N THR A 60 19.38 -8.78 -21.68
CA THR A 60 18.61 -9.82 -22.39
C THR A 60 18.56 -9.63 -23.90
N GLY A 61 18.85 -8.42 -24.38
CA GLY A 61 18.63 -8.03 -25.77
C GLY A 61 17.15 -7.88 -26.17
N ILE A 62 16.21 -8.08 -25.24
CA ILE A 62 14.78 -7.94 -25.50
C ILE A 62 14.37 -6.48 -25.26
N PRO A 63 13.91 -5.75 -26.30
CA PRO A 63 13.47 -4.37 -26.12
C PRO A 63 12.20 -4.30 -25.27
N VAL A 64 12.05 -3.24 -24.49
CA VAL A 64 10.83 -2.98 -23.72
C VAL A 64 10.28 -1.59 -24.04
N THR A 65 9.00 -1.53 -24.36
CA THR A 65 8.24 -0.29 -24.57
C THR A 65 7.33 -0.05 -23.38
N LEU A 66 7.45 1.14 -22.77
CA LEU A 66 6.62 1.55 -21.65
C LEU A 66 5.56 2.54 -22.14
N GLN A 67 4.31 2.29 -21.77
CA GLN A 67 3.22 3.25 -21.86
C GLN A 67 2.66 3.47 -20.46
N SER A 68 2.35 4.72 -20.12
CA SER A 68 1.63 5.04 -18.88
C SER A 68 0.26 5.58 -19.20
N ALA A 69 -0.73 5.15 -18.43
CA ALA A 69 -2.09 5.69 -18.45
C ALA A 69 -2.52 5.99 -17.01
N ASP A 70 -3.34 7.02 -16.79
CA ASP A 70 -3.87 7.28 -15.46
C ASP A 70 -4.76 6.10 -15.03
N TYR A 71 -4.49 5.51 -13.87
CA TYR A 71 -5.27 4.38 -13.34
C TYR A 71 -6.72 4.78 -13.01
N ASN A 72 -6.99 6.07 -12.80
CA ASN A 72 -8.34 6.58 -12.59
C ASN A 72 -9.22 6.38 -13.85
N LEU A 73 -8.60 6.22 -15.02
CA LEU A 73 -9.26 5.87 -16.28
C LEU A 73 -9.41 4.36 -16.39
N ARG A 74 -10.07 3.72 -15.40
CA ARG A 74 -10.24 2.25 -15.32
C ARG A 74 -10.76 1.64 -16.62
N ALA A 75 -11.67 2.33 -17.31
CA ALA A 75 -12.18 1.89 -18.60
C ALA A 75 -11.08 1.74 -19.67
N GLU A 76 -10.08 2.62 -19.69
CA GLU A 76 -8.93 2.52 -20.60
C GLU A 76 -8.02 1.35 -20.24
N TRP A 77 -7.81 1.11 -18.93
CA TRP A 77 -7.05 -0.04 -18.42
C TRP A 77 -7.70 -1.36 -18.79
N MET A 78 -9.03 -1.44 -18.67
CA MET A 78 -9.81 -2.60 -19.08
C MET A 78 -9.81 -2.76 -20.59
N ALA A 79 -10.05 -1.68 -21.34
CA ALA A 79 -10.06 -1.69 -22.81
C ALA A 79 -8.73 -2.13 -23.42
N ALA A 80 -7.60 -1.79 -22.79
CA ALA A 80 -6.27 -2.21 -23.23
C ALA A 80 -6.06 -3.75 -23.24
N PHE A 81 -6.86 -4.50 -22.48
CA PHE A 81 -6.73 -5.96 -22.33
C PHE A 81 -7.99 -6.76 -22.66
N THR A 82 -9.17 -6.14 -22.72
CA THR A 82 -10.36 -6.75 -23.31
C THR A 82 -10.28 -6.65 -24.83
N ARG A 83 -9.90 -7.76 -25.50
CA ARG A 83 -9.87 -7.98 -26.97
C ARG A 83 -10.02 -6.68 -27.79
N SER A 84 -8.91 -6.06 -28.20
CA SER A 84 -8.98 -5.02 -29.23
C SER A 84 -9.52 -5.67 -30.52
N SER A 85 -10.63 -5.14 -31.02
CA SER A 85 -11.15 -5.48 -32.35
C SER A 85 -10.64 -4.43 -33.32
N ASP A 86 -10.04 -4.84 -34.43
CA ASP A 86 -9.74 -3.91 -35.51
C ASP A 86 -11.04 -3.27 -36.06
N LYS A 87 -10.91 -2.27 -36.95
CA LYS A 87 -12.08 -1.63 -37.61
C LYS A 87 -12.94 -2.61 -38.41
N ALA A 88 -12.47 -3.85 -38.62
CA ALA A 88 -13.18 -4.94 -39.30
C ALA A 88 -13.81 -5.95 -38.33
N GLY A 89 -13.70 -5.75 -37.01
CA GLY A 89 -14.28 -6.62 -35.98
C GLY A 89 -13.45 -7.87 -35.64
N ASN A 90 -12.23 -8.00 -36.16
CA ASN A 90 -11.34 -9.11 -35.86
C ASN A 90 -10.56 -8.86 -34.57
N SER A 91 -10.48 -9.86 -33.70
CA SER A 91 -9.70 -9.79 -32.47
C SER A 91 -8.20 -9.78 -32.78
N THR A 92 -7.49 -8.71 -32.44
CA THR A 92 -6.03 -8.56 -32.64
C THR A 92 -5.17 -9.00 -31.46
N GLY A 93 -5.78 -9.60 -30.43
CA GLY A 93 -5.12 -9.88 -29.15
C GLY A 93 -4.98 -8.63 -28.28
N PRO A 94 -4.34 -8.72 -27.10
CA PRO A 94 -4.13 -7.57 -26.22
C PRO A 94 -3.05 -6.61 -26.77
N ASP A 95 -3.23 -5.32 -26.51
CA ASP A 95 -2.31 -4.26 -26.96
C ASP A 95 -1.02 -4.21 -26.12
N PHE A 96 -0.98 -4.94 -25.00
CA PHE A 96 0.16 -5.01 -24.09
C PHE A 96 0.43 -6.46 -23.65
N ASP A 97 1.68 -6.70 -23.24
CA ASP A 97 2.16 -8.01 -22.79
C ASP A 97 2.14 -8.14 -21.26
N ALA A 98 2.28 -7.02 -20.54
CA ALA A 98 2.21 -6.97 -19.09
C ALA A 98 1.60 -5.66 -18.59
N LEU A 99 1.02 -5.74 -17.39
CA LEU A 99 0.26 -4.67 -16.77
C LEU A 99 0.72 -4.47 -15.32
N MET A 100 0.96 -3.23 -14.92
CA MET A 100 1.08 -2.88 -13.51
C MET A 100 -0.27 -2.36 -13.00
N PHE A 101 -0.95 -3.13 -12.16
CA PHE A 101 -2.26 -2.79 -11.62
C PHE A 101 -2.24 -2.84 -10.08
N MET A 102 -3.23 -2.21 -9.44
CA MET A 102 -3.37 -2.24 -7.99
C MET A 102 -4.25 -3.41 -7.56
N SER A 103 -4.04 -3.95 -6.36
CA SER A 103 -4.70 -5.18 -5.90
C SER A 103 -6.23 -5.10 -5.92
N GLU A 104 -6.83 -3.92 -5.75
CA GLU A 104 -8.28 -3.73 -5.82
C GLU A 104 -8.86 -3.95 -7.23
N MET A 105 -8.03 -3.90 -8.27
CA MET A 105 -8.43 -4.17 -9.66
C MET A 105 -8.45 -5.67 -9.97
N MET A 106 -7.93 -6.52 -9.07
CA MET A 106 -7.77 -7.95 -9.29
C MET A 106 -9.09 -8.65 -9.62
N GLY A 107 -10.17 -8.31 -8.90
CA GLY A 107 -11.49 -8.92 -9.13
C GLY A 107 -12.05 -8.61 -10.52
N GLU A 108 -11.89 -7.37 -10.97
CA GLU A 108 -12.36 -6.91 -12.28
C GLU A 108 -11.51 -7.52 -13.40
N LEU A 109 -10.18 -7.37 -13.33
CA LEU A 109 -9.25 -7.91 -14.33
C LEU A 109 -9.32 -9.43 -14.42
N GLY A 110 -9.32 -10.13 -13.28
CA GLY A 110 -9.43 -11.58 -13.22
C GLY A 110 -10.74 -12.11 -13.82
N SER A 111 -11.84 -11.37 -13.68
CA SER A 111 -13.13 -11.77 -14.26
C SER A 111 -13.16 -11.76 -15.79
N THR A 112 -12.27 -11.00 -16.44
CA THR A 112 -12.18 -10.94 -17.91
C THR A 112 -11.54 -12.17 -18.54
N GLY A 113 -10.74 -12.92 -17.76
CA GLY A 113 -9.88 -13.99 -18.28
C GLY A 113 -8.71 -13.48 -19.14
N ALA A 114 -8.42 -12.18 -19.16
CA ALA A 114 -7.32 -11.60 -19.92
C ALA A 114 -5.94 -11.80 -19.26
N LEU A 115 -5.91 -12.08 -17.95
CA LEU A 115 -4.68 -12.37 -17.21
C LEU A 115 -4.38 -13.86 -17.20
N MET A 116 -3.10 -14.20 -17.36
CA MET A 116 -2.59 -15.56 -17.31
C MET A 116 -2.37 -16.01 -15.87
N ASP A 117 -2.64 -17.28 -15.58
CA ASP A 117 -2.21 -17.91 -14.32
C ASP A 117 -0.69 -18.07 -14.31
N LEU A 118 -0.03 -17.37 -13.39
CA LEU A 118 1.42 -17.32 -13.23
C LEU A 118 1.95 -18.46 -12.36
N GLN A 119 1.09 -19.18 -11.64
CA GLN A 119 1.50 -20.25 -10.72
C GLN A 119 2.40 -21.32 -11.39
N PRO A 120 2.13 -21.79 -12.63
CA PRO A 120 3.00 -22.77 -13.29
C PRO A 120 4.41 -22.22 -13.56
N PHE A 121 4.54 -20.92 -13.86
CA PHE A 121 5.82 -20.27 -14.13
C PHE A 121 6.62 -20.06 -12.85
N ILE A 122 5.93 -19.71 -11.75
CA ILE A 122 6.55 -19.56 -10.43
C ILE A 122 7.04 -20.92 -9.92
N ASN A 123 6.20 -21.95 -9.96
CA ASN A 123 6.56 -23.30 -9.51
C ASN A 123 7.64 -23.95 -10.39
N GLY A 124 7.60 -23.66 -11.69
CA GLY A 124 8.53 -24.17 -12.67
C GLY A 124 9.86 -23.42 -12.74
N ASP A 125 10.04 -22.33 -11.97
CA ASP A 125 11.27 -21.55 -11.97
C ASP A 125 12.35 -22.22 -11.08
N PRO A 126 13.34 -22.89 -11.67
CA PRO A 126 14.37 -23.60 -10.90
C PRO A 126 15.28 -22.65 -10.13
N LYS A 127 15.24 -21.35 -10.44
CA LYS A 127 16.07 -20.32 -9.81
C LYS A 127 15.32 -19.53 -8.76
N GLN A 128 14.01 -19.75 -8.59
CA GLN A 128 13.15 -19.04 -7.66
C GLN A 128 13.38 -17.53 -7.71
N VAL A 129 13.42 -16.95 -8.92
CA VAL A 129 13.52 -15.49 -9.16
C VAL A 129 12.42 -14.78 -8.37
N VAL A 130 11.24 -15.38 -8.36
CA VAL A 130 10.16 -15.06 -7.44
C VAL A 130 10.08 -16.18 -6.42
N ASP A 131 10.80 -16.04 -5.31
CA ASP A 131 10.58 -16.92 -4.15
C ASP A 131 9.22 -16.57 -3.53
N TRP A 132 8.19 -17.30 -3.95
CA TRP A 132 6.82 -17.04 -3.53
C TRP A 132 6.62 -17.16 -2.01
N ASN A 133 7.48 -17.95 -1.34
CA ASN A 133 7.44 -18.13 0.11
C ASN A 133 8.08 -16.96 0.87
N ASP A 134 8.89 -16.12 0.19
CA ASP A 134 9.48 -14.91 0.78
C ASP A 134 8.49 -13.73 0.79
N LEU A 135 7.38 -13.85 0.06
CA LEU A 135 6.31 -12.85 0.08
C LEU A 135 5.52 -12.91 1.40
N GLN A 136 5.05 -11.74 1.86
CA GLN A 136 4.21 -11.66 3.06
C GLN A 136 2.91 -12.45 2.86
N PRO A 137 2.32 -13.05 3.91
CA PRO A 137 1.14 -13.91 3.75
C PRO A 137 -0.02 -13.26 3.01
N TYR A 138 -0.30 -11.96 3.25
CA TYR A 138 -1.33 -11.23 2.50
C TYR A 138 -1.05 -11.18 1.00
N GLN A 139 0.21 -11.03 0.62
CA GLN A 139 0.66 -10.91 -0.76
C GLN A 139 0.53 -12.23 -1.53
N SER A 140 1.00 -13.31 -0.91
CA SER A 140 1.03 -14.64 -1.54
C SER A 140 -0.33 -15.36 -1.52
N SER A 141 -1.22 -15.03 -0.58
CA SER A 141 -2.50 -15.74 -0.40
C SER A 141 -3.77 -14.95 -0.70
N VAL A 142 -3.68 -13.62 -0.86
CA VAL A 142 -4.88 -12.79 -1.11
C VAL A 142 -4.66 -11.79 -2.23
N SER A 143 -3.69 -10.88 -2.11
CA SER A 143 -3.60 -9.73 -3.03
C SER A 143 -3.24 -10.11 -4.47
N SER A 144 -2.69 -11.32 -4.67
CA SER A 144 -2.23 -11.82 -5.96
C SER A 144 -3.14 -12.90 -6.56
N LEU A 145 -4.21 -13.30 -5.85
CA LEU A 145 -5.06 -14.42 -6.23
C LEU A 145 -6.46 -14.00 -6.72
N TYR A 146 -6.93 -14.69 -7.75
CA TYR A 146 -8.34 -14.68 -8.18
C TYR A 146 -8.75 -16.09 -8.59
N LYS A 147 -9.83 -16.63 -8.01
CA LYS A 147 -10.28 -18.03 -8.24
C LYS A 147 -9.13 -19.06 -8.12
N GLN A 148 -8.26 -18.88 -7.11
CA GLN A 148 -7.07 -19.72 -6.85
C GLN A 148 -5.94 -19.63 -7.89
N GLN A 149 -6.04 -18.74 -8.88
CA GLN A 149 -4.98 -18.47 -9.85
C GLN A 149 -4.12 -17.30 -9.40
N VAL A 150 -2.81 -17.39 -9.63
CA VAL A 150 -1.90 -16.26 -9.38
C VAL A 150 -1.92 -15.37 -10.60
N LEU A 151 -2.50 -14.17 -10.49
CA LEU A 151 -2.66 -13.29 -11.65
C LEU A 151 -1.68 -12.11 -11.68
N GLY A 152 -0.85 -11.96 -10.65
CA GLY A 152 0.15 -10.89 -10.58
C GLY A 152 1.28 -11.22 -9.62
N VAL A 153 2.44 -10.58 -9.83
CA VAL A 153 3.58 -10.64 -8.91
C VAL A 153 3.66 -9.28 -8.19
N PRO A 154 3.59 -9.26 -6.85
CA PRO A 154 3.71 -8.01 -6.08
C PRO A 154 5.09 -7.37 -6.26
N THR A 155 5.13 -6.11 -6.71
CA THR A 155 6.40 -5.38 -6.93
C THR A 155 6.58 -4.15 -6.04
N ALA A 156 5.49 -3.64 -5.47
CA ALA A 156 5.51 -2.46 -4.62
C ALA A 156 4.40 -2.55 -3.58
N GLU A 157 4.71 -2.13 -2.36
CA GLU A 157 3.75 -2.01 -1.27
C GLU A 157 3.64 -0.56 -0.83
N ASN A 158 2.43 -0.14 -0.48
CA ASN A 158 2.18 1.16 0.11
C ASN A 158 1.33 1.02 1.39
N PRO A 159 1.92 0.53 2.49
CA PRO A 159 1.18 0.38 3.75
C PRO A 159 0.67 1.73 4.25
N PHE A 160 -0.59 1.76 4.68
CA PHE A 160 -1.19 2.92 5.34
C PHE A 160 -0.79 2.92 6.82
N ILE A 161 0.04 3.88 7.22
CA ILE A 161 0.69 3.92 8.53
C ILE A 161 0.67 5.33 9.12
N MET A 162 1.04 5.44 10.40
CA MET A 162 1.08 6.70 11.12
C MET A 162 2.49 7.29 11.15
N TYR A 163 2.57 8.59 10.86
CA TYR A 163 3.77 9.43 10.96
C TYR A 163 3.55 10.50 12.03
N VAL A 164 4.51 10.64 12.96
CA VAL A 164 4.41 11.56 14.10
C VAL A 164 5.53 12.60 14.05
N ASN A 165 5.15 13.88 14.13
CA ASN A 165 6.06 15.02 14.14
C ASN A 165 6.43 15.41 15.58
N TRP A 166 7.41 14.71 16.15
CA TRP A 166 7.84 14.95 17.53
C TRP A 166 8.38 16.35 17.82
N PRO A 167 9.19 17.00 16.94
CA PRO A 167 9.61 18.38 17.16
C PRO A 167 8.42 19.32 17.37
N LEU A 168 7.40 19.19 16.52
CA LEU A 168 6.19 20.01 16.62
C LEU A 168 5.40 19.69 17.89
N LEU A 169 5.14 18.41 18.16
CA LEU A 169 4.42 17.96 19.37
C LEU A 169 5.12 18.42 20.66
N THR A 170 6.45 18.32 20.71
CA THR A 170 7.23 18.70 21.90
C THR A 170 7.26 20.21 22.07
N SER A 171 7.58 20.96 21.02
CA SER A 171 7.81 22.41 21.11
C SER A 171 6.52 23.24 21.19
N ALA A 172 5.48 22.88 20.43
CA ALA A 172 4.25 23.66 20.34
C ALA A 172 3.15 23.17 21.29
N TYR A 173 3.19 21.90 21.69
CA TYR A 173 2.09 21.26 22.43
C TYR A 173 2.51 20.65 23.76
N ASN A 174 3.80 20.71 24.10
CA ASN A 174 4.37 20.09 25.30
C ASN A 174 4.08 18.58 25.40
N ILE A 175 3.99 17.92 24.24
CA ILE A 175 3.81 16.48 24.12
C ILE A 175 5.18 15.88 23.79
N SER A 176 5.82 15.32 24.81
CA SER A 176 7.19 14.80 24.68
C SER A 176 7.20 13.45 23.97
N ARG A 177 8.23 13.25 23.14
CA ARG A 177 8.55 11.92 22.62
C ARG A 177 8.85 10.98 23.79
N PRO A 178 8.23 9.80 23.86
CA PRO A 178 8.55 8.84 24.90
C PRO A 178 10.00 8.37 24.77
N THR A 179 10.62 8.14 25.92
CA THR A 179 11.89 7.41 25.98
C THR A 179 11.61 5.93 25.73
N LEU A 180 12.46 5.31 24.89
CA LEU A 180 12.48 3.86 24.70
C LEU A 180 12.97 3.23 26.01
N SER A 181 12.07 3.00 26.96
CA SER A 181 12.40 2.31 28.21
C SER A 181 12.68 0.82 27.98
N GLN A 182 12.23 0.27 26.83
CA GLN A 182 12.52 -1.08 26.37
C GLN A 182 12.67 -1.12 24.84
N PRO A 183 13.60 -1.93 24.28
CA PRO A 183 13.65 -2.19 22.84
C PRO A 183 12.29 -2.68 22.33
N GLY A 184 11.70 -1.98 21.36
CA GLY A 184 10.42 -2.37 20.75
C GLY A 184 9.15 -1.81 21.40
N ARG A 185 9.24 -0.98 22.46
CA ARG A 185 8.07 -0.33 23.08
C ARG A 185 8.23 1.19 23.09
N LEU A 186 7.44 1.89 22.27
CA LEU A 186 7.36 3.36 22.29
C LEU A 186 6.40 3.76 23.41
N SER A 187 6.92 4.23 24.55
CA SER A 187 6.12 4.48 25.79
C SER A 187 5.17 5.69 25.76
N PHE A 188 4.83 6.22 24.58
CA PHE A 188 3.82 7.26 24.33
C PHE A 188 3.72 7.44 22.82
N TYR A 189 2.91 6.61 22.21
CA TYR A 189 2.49 6.68 20.82
C TYR A 189 0.97 6.51 20.89
N PRO A 190 0.14 7.19 20.08
CA PRO A 190 -1.29 6.85 20.08
C PRO A 190 -1.44 5.42 19.58
N ASP A 191 -1.53 4.50 20.53
CA ASP A 191 -1.61 3.07 20.33
C ASP A 191 -3.07 2.66 20.18
N THR A 192 -3.99 3.52 20.65
CA THR A 192 -5.43 3.40 20.48
C THR A 192 -6.04 4.62 19.77
N TRP A 193 -7.20 4.44 19.14
CA TRP A 193 -7.92 5.56 18.52
C TRP A 193 -8.32 6.64 19.54
N GLN A 194 -8.65 6.25 20.77
CA GLN A 194 -9.00 7.17 21.87
C GLN A 194 -7.81 8.04 22.31
N GLU A 195 -6.61 7.47 22.36
CA GLU A 195 -5.39 8.22 22.60
C GLU A 195 -5.11 9.20 21.46
N LEU A 196 -5.32 8.78 20.20
CA LEU A 196 -5.15 9.66 19.05
C LEU A 196 -6.12 10.84 19.12
N ILE A 197 -7.40 10.59 19.44
CA ILE A 197 -8.41 11.63 19.67
C ILE A 197 -7.94 12.59 20.76
N SER A 198 -7.43 12.07 21.88
CA SER A 198 -6.95 12.89 23.00
C SER A 198 -5.77 13.79 22.60
N VAL A 199 -4.80 13.24 21.85
CA VAL A 199 -3.68 14.03 21.29
C VAL A 199 -4.19 15.13 20.36
N MET A 200 -5.11 14.80 19.46
CA MET A 200 -5.65 15.77 18.51
C MET A 200 -6.51 16.85 19.17
N GLN A 201 -7.25 16.51 20.24
CA GLN A 201 -7.96 17.49 21.07
C GLN A 201 -7.00 18.47 21.74
N GLN A 202 -5.87 18.01 22.27
CA GLN A 202 -4.83 18.88 22.84
C GLN A 202 -4.20 19.78 21.77
N VAL A 203 -3.84 19.21 20.61
CA VAL A 203 -3.31 19.97 19.47
C VAL A 203 -4.29 21.08 19.03
N ASN A 204 -5.58 20.74 18.96
CA ASN A 204 -6.65 21.66 18.60
C ASN A 204 -6.85 22.79 19.63
N ALA A 205 -6.87 22.45 20.92
CA ALA A 205 -7.11 23.41 22.00
C ALA A 205 -5.99 24.46 22.15
N THR A 206 -4.76 24.14 21.71
CA THR A 206 -3.58 24.99 21.97
C THR A 206 -3.15 25.86 20.79
N ALA A 207 -3.77 25.72 19.61
CA ALA A 207 -3.23 26.29 18.37
C ALA A 207 -4.24 27.03 17.50
N SER A 208 -4.90 28.06 18.04
CA SER A 208 -5.62 29.01 17.19
C SER A 208 -4.63 29.80 16.33
N ASP A 209 -4.73 29.69 15.01
CA ASP A 209 -4.13 30.63 14.09
C ASP A 209 -4.77 32.01 14.30
N PRO A 210 -4.04 33.05 14.74
CA PRO A 210 -4.60 34.37 14.99
C PRO A 210 -5.17 35.03 13.74
N ALA A 211 -4.75 34.60 12.53
CA ALA A 211 -5.22 35.16 11.27
C ALA A 211 -6.49 34.48 10.73
N THR A 212 -6.69 33.19 11.03
CA THR A 212 -7.78 32.38 10.46
C THR A 212 -8.73 31.79 11.50
N GLY A 213 -8.37 31.81 12.78
CA GLY A 213 -9.14 31.23 13.88
C GLY A 213 -9.14 29.70 13.94
N LEU A 214 -8.38 29.03 13.06
CA LEU A 214 -8.36 27.56 12.92
C LEU A 214 -7.14 26.93 13.62
N PRO A 215 -7.20 25.62 13.94
CA PRO A 215 -6.04 24.85 14.42
C PRO A 215 -4.89 24.89 13.40
N ARG A 216 -3.70 25.35 13.79
CA ARG A 216 -2.55 25.45 12.88
C ARG A 216 -2.04 24.09 12.35
N HIS A 217 -2.21 23.03 13.13
CA HIS A 217 -1.70 21.69 12.80
C HIS A 217 -2.80 20.64 12.95
N ALA A 218 -2.83 19.72 12.01
CA ALA A 218 -3.94 18.78 11.82
C ALA A 218 -3.49 17.31 11.87
N LEU A 219 -4.50 16.43 11.90
CA LEU A 219 -4.38 15.04 11.50
C LEU A 219 -4.44 15.00 9.98
N CYS A 220 -3.32 14.74 9.34
CA CYS A 220 -3.21 14.89 7.90
C CYS A 220 -3.45 13.58 7.16
N LEU A 221 -4.21 13.66 6.07
CA LEU A 221 -4.43 12.57 5.12
C LEU A 221 -4.03 13.06 3.71
N PRO A 222 -3.31 12.27 2.90
CA PRO A 222 -3.11 12.64 1.50
C PRO A 222 -4.45 12.59 0.76
N PHE A 223 -4.68 13.49 -0.20
CA PHE A 223 -5.99 13.59 -0.89
C PHE A 223 -6.43 12.29 -1.56
N LYS A 224 -5.49 11.50 -2.09
CA LYS A 224 -5.77 10.18 -2.67
C LYS A 224 -6.36 9.20 -1.64
N LEU A 225 -5.99 9.35 -0.37
CA LEU A 225 -6.57 8.60 0.74
C LEU A 225 -7.71 9.43 1.33
N ARG A 226 -8.89 9.31 0.68
CA ARG A 226 -10.14 9.90 1.17
C ARG A 226 -10.41 9.45 2.62
N ILE A 227 -11.31 10.15 3.31
CA ILE A 227 -11.77 9.75 4.66
C ILE A 227 -12.27 8.30 4.74
N THR A 228 -12.61 7.68 3.61
CA THR A 228 -12.93 6.26 3.50
C THR A 228 -11.78 5.34 3.94
N PHE A 229 -10.50 5.71 3.75
CA PHE A 229 -9.37 4.93 4.22
C PHE A 229 -9.23 5.00 5.75
N LEU A 230 -9.46 6.17 6.34
CA LEU A 230 -9.54 6.30 7.80
C LEU A 230 -10.68 5.44 8.34
N LEU A 231 -11.87 5.54 7.75
CA LEU A 231 -13.03 4.72 8.13
C LEU A 231 -12.70 3.22 8.05
N GLN A 232 -12.07 2.77 6.96
CA GLN A 232 -11.66 1.37 6.77
C GLN A 232 -10.58 0.94 7.77
N ALA A 233 -9.62 1.81 8.11
CA ALA A 233 -8.62 1.52 9.12
C ALA A 233 -9.25 1.32 10.52
N VAL A 234 -10.15 2.22 10.91
CA VAL A 234 -10.90 2.10 12.17
C VAL A 234 -11.75 0.83 12.15
N MET A 235 -12.49 0.60 11.06
CA MET A 235 -13.31 -0.59 10.87
C MET A 235 -12.51 -1.89 10.95
N ALA A 236 -11.38 -1.98 10.25
CA ALA A 236 -10.50 -3.16 10.29
C ALA A 236 -9.98 -3.41 11.71
N SER A 237 -9.60 -2.36 12.44
CA SER A 237 -9.12 -2.49 13.83
C SER A 237 -10.18 -3.00 14.82
N ILE A 238 -11.47 -2.82 14.51
CA ILE A 238 -12.61 -3.25 15.35
C ILE A 238 -13.15 -4.61 14.87
N MET A 239 -13.22 -4.84 13.57
CA MET A 239 -13.97 -5.95 12.97
C MET A 239 -13.11 -7.09 12.42
N GLN A 240 -11.80 -6.87 12.21
CA GLN A 240 -10.86 -7.86 11.67
C GLN A 240 -9.74 -8.15 12.68
N THR A 241 -10.09 -8.83 13.77
CA THR A 241 -9.14 -9.14 14.85
C THR A 241 -8.34 -10.42 14.63
N GLN A 242 -8.77 -11.33 13.74
CA GLN A 242 -8.15 -12.64 13.49
C GLN A 242 -7.37 -12.71 12.17
N GLY A 243 -6.90 -11.56 11.68
CA GLY A 243 -6.08 -11.46 10.47
C GLY A 243 -6.87 -11.19 9.19
N PHE A 244 -6.15 -10.99 8.09
CA PHE A 244 -6.70 -10.41 6.85
C PHE A 244 -7.77 -11.28 6.16
N THR A 245 -7.84 -12.57 6.46
CA THR A 245 -8.82 -13.50 5.89
C THR A 245 -10.20 -13.45 6.56
N GLN A 246 -10.32 -12.84 7.75
CA GLN A 246 -11.58 -12.77 8.50
C GLN A 246 -12.64 -11.86 7.84
N GLY A 247 -12.21 -10.99 6.91
CA GLY A 247 -13.01 -9.88 6.42
C GLY A 247 -13.31 -8.83 7.51
N PHE A 248 -13.75 -7.65 7.12
CA PHE A 248 -14.27 -6.62 8.05
C PHE A 248 -15.56 -5.98 7.55
N LEU A 249 -15.74 -5.89 6.23
CA LEU A 249 -16.92 -5.28 5.62
C LEU A 249 -18.01 -6.31 5.32
N TYR A 250 -17.60 -7.49 4.86
CA TYR A 250 -18.47 -8.63 4.56
C TYR A 250 -17.91 -9.89 5.21
N ASP A 251 -18.80 -10.82 5.54
CA ASP A 251 -18.39 -12.17 5.88
C ASP A 251 -17.78 -12.85 4.64
N PRO A 252 -16.57 -13.42 4.72
CA PRO A 252 -15.88 -13.97 3.55
C PRO A 252 -16.52 -15.25 3.01
N LEU A 253 -17.38 -15.92 3.78
CA LEU A 253 -18.07 -17.15 3.37
C LEU A 253 -19.48 -16.86 2.85
N THR A 254 -20.24 -16.01 3.53
CA THR A 254 -21.65 -15.74 3.19
C THR A 254 -21.85 -14.49 2.33
N LEU A 255 -20.85 -13.61 2.27
CA LEU A 255 -20.92 -12.27 1.68
C LEU A 255 -21.95 -11.35 2.35
N GLU A 256 -22.46 -11.73 3.52
CA GLU A 256 -23.37 -10.89 4.29
C GLU A 256 -22.62 -9.66 4.84
N PRO A 257 -23.22 -8.45 4.79
CA PRO A 257 -22.60 -7.25 5.34
C PRO A 257 -22.41 -7.35 6.86
N LEU A 258 -21.23 -6.96 7.34
CA LEU A 258 -20.86 -6.95 8.76
C LEU A 258 -21.06 -5.58 9.43
N THR A 259 -21.85 -4.71 8.80
CA THR A 259 -21.96 -3.30 9.20
C THR A 259 -23.21 -2.98 10.01
N ASN A 260 -24.19 -3.89 10.07
CA ASN A 260 -25.42 -3.68 10.84
C ASN A 260 -25.28 -4.20 12.28
N ASN A 261 -24.39 -3.57 13.07
CA ASN A 261 -24.13 -3.94 14.47
C ASN A 261 -23.61 -2.75 15.30
N THR A 262 -23.45 -2.97 16.60
CA THR A 262 -22.93 -1.97 17.56
C THR A 262 -21.47 -1.60 17.28
N ALA A 263 -20.69 -2.50 16.67
CA ALA A 263 -19.31 -2.19 16.28
C ALA A 263 -19.23 -1.11 15.19
N MET A 264 -20.13 -1.14 14.19
CA MET A 264 -20.16 -0.09 13.16
C MET A 264 -20.54 1.28 13.74
N GLN A 265 -21.38 1.31 14.78
CA GLN A 265 -21.69 2.56 15.50
C GLN A 265 -20.43 3.14 16.14
N GLN A 266 -19.59 2.30 16.74
CA GLN A 266 -18.32 2.74 17.33
C GLN A 266 -17.31 3.20 16.26
N VAL A 267 -17.25 2.51 15.11
CA VAL A 267 -16.45 2.93 13.95
C VAL A 267 -16.84 4.35 13.50
N LEU A 268 -18.14 4.60 13.36
CA LEU A 268 -18.66 5.92 12.97
C LEU A 268 -18.41 6.97 14.05
N HIS A 269 -18.53 6.60 15.33
CA HIS A 269 -18.24 7.50 16.44
C HIS A 269 -16.78 7.95 16.42
N ILE A 270 -15.81 7.03 16.38
CA ILE A 270 -14.37 7.35 16.32
C ILE A 270 -14.05 8.22 15.09
N THR A 271 -14.57 7.83 13.92
CA THR A 271 -14.32 8.59 12.68
C THR A 271 -14.89 10.00 12.77
N ARG A 272 -16.08 10.16 13.39
CA ARG A 272 -16.70 11.46 13.63
C ARG A 272 -15.90 12.31 14.61
N GLU A 273 -15.40 11.73 15.71
CA GLU A 273 -14.58 12.46 16.69
C GLU A 273 -13.26 12.93 16.08
N LEU A 274 -12.67 12.18 15.14
CA LEU A 274 -11.46 12.59 14.44
C LEU A 274 -11.71 13.64 13.36
N SER A 275 -12.91 13.65 12.77
CA SER A 275 -13.24 14.48 11.60
C SER A 275 -12.90 15.98 11.72
N PRO A 276 -13.10 16.67 12.87
CA PRO A 276 -12.78 18.09 12.99
C PRO A 276 -11.28 18.40 12.90
N PHE A 277 -10.43 17.38 13.10
CA PHE A 277 -8.98 17.53 13.09
C PHE A 277 -8.37 17.17 11.74
N ILE A 278 -9.15 16.65 10.79
CA ILE A 278 -8.64 16.14 9.52
C ILE A 278 -8.32 17.29 8.57
N ARG A 279 -7.14 17.23 7.96
CA ARG A 279 -6.76 18.07 6.82
C ARG A 279 -6.31 17.22 5.65
N THR A 280 -6.88 17.49 4.48
CA THR A 280 -6.47 16.90 3.21
C THR A 280 -5.66 17.91 2.38
N PHE A 281 -4.84 17.42 1.46
CA PHE A 281 -3.97 18.24 0.61
C PHE A 281 -4.34 18.04 -0.86
N ASP A 282 -5.17 18.93 -1.40
CA ASP A 282 -5.84 18.76 -2.70
C ASP A 282 -4.88 18.70 -3.91
N LEU A 283 -3.67 19.27 -3.79
CA LEU A 283 -2.71 19.40 -4.90
C LEU A 283 -1.40 18.63 -4.71
N ALA A 284 -1.21 17.97 -3.56
CA ALA A 284 0.05 17.33 -3.23
C ALA A 284 -0.08 15.81 -3.23
N ASP A 285 0.77 15.14 -4.00
CA ASP A 285 0.93 13.67 -3.96
C ASP A 285 1.47 13.18 -2.61
N VAL A 286 2.01 14.09 -1.79
CA VAL A 286 2.64 13.80 -0.50
C VAL A 286 2.14 14.80 0.54
N VAL A 287 1.84 14.31 1.75
CA VAL A 287 1.52 15.15 2.90
C VAL A 287 2.70 16.06 3.26
N ASP A 288 2.44 17.35 3.43
CA ASP A 288 3.41 18.31 3.95
C ASP A 288 3.42 18.28 5.49
N MET A 289 4.48 17.71 6.07
CA MET A 289 4.57 17.51 7.51
C MET A 289 4.75 18.80 8.30
N SER A 290 5.01 19.95 7.65
CA SER A 290 5.06 21.25 8.33
C SER A 290 3.70 21.71 8.85
N HIS A 291 2.61 21.17 8.30
CA HIS A 291 1.24 21.46 8.71
C HIS A 291 0.62 20.35 9.57
N CYS A 292 1.38 19.31 9.90
CA CYS A 292 0.85 18.07 10.46
C CYS A 292 1.54 17.72 11.78
N ALA A 293 0.74 17.64 12.85
CA ALA A 293 1.18 17.02 14.09
C ALA A 293 1.35 15.51 13.88
N ILE A 294 0.37 14.91 13.20
CA ILE A 294 0.31 13.51 12.83
C ILE A 294 -0.19 13.40 11.40
N ALA A 295 0.35 12.46 10.62
CA ALA A 295 -0.20 12.08 9.34
C ALA A 295 -0.50 10.58 9.31
N LEU A 296 -1.66 10.21 8.76
CA LEU A 296 -1.93 8.83 8.35
C LEU A 296 -1.75 8.82 6.83
N ALA A 297 -0.73 8.12 6.36
CA ALA A 297 -0.30 8.19 4.97
C ALA A 297 0.43 6.91 4.55
N GLY A 298 0.71 6.79 3.26
CA GLY A 298 1.56 5.74 2.73
C GLY A 298 3.05 6.10 2.84
N THR A 299 3.88 5.26 2.21
CA THR A 299 5.34 5.36 2.19
C THR A 299 5.89 6.60 1.49
N GLU A 300 5.05 7.34 0.77
CA GLU A 300 5.41 8.59 0.11
C GLU A 300 5.93 9.65 1.08
N VAL A 301 5.41 9.71 2.32
CA VAL A 301 5.91 10.63 3.35
C VAL A 301 7.35 10.27 3.71
N PHE A 302 7.64 8.98 3.93
CA PHE A 302 9.01 8.54 4.20
C PHE A 302 9.96 8.83 3.02
N LYS A 303 9.56 8.52 1.79
CA LYS A 303 10.36 8.80 0.59
C LYS A 303 10.63 10.29 0.41
N SER A 304 9.70 11.14 0.82
CA SER A 304 9.85 12.61 0.75
C SER A 304 10.82 13.22 1.75
N LEU A 305 11.34 12.42 2.70
CA LEU A 305 12.42 12.85 3.61
C LEU A 305 13.78 12.91 2.92
N SER A 306 13.93 12.38 1.70
CA SER A 306 15.16 12.47 0.93
C SER A 306 15.57 13.94 0.70
N LEU A 307 16.89 14.21 0.65
CA LEU A 307 17.48 15.56 0.62
C LEU A 307 16.95 16.48 -0.49
N THR A 308 16.40 15.93 -1.57
CA THR A 308 15.89 16.69 -2.72
C THR A 308 14.37 16.86 -2.73
N ARG A 309 13.68 16.52 -1.63
CA ARG A 309 12.21 16.45 -1.56
C ARG A 309 11.61 17.32 -0.45
N SER A 310 10.28 17.46 -0.47
CA SER A 310 9.52 18.46 0.29
C SER A 310 9.60 18.36 1.82
N ASN A 311 9.91 17.18 2.37
CA ASN A 311 9.97 16.95 3.82
C ASN A 311 11.40 16.69 4.33
N HIS A 312 12.45 17.00 3.55
CA HIS A 312 13.84 16.75 3.92
C HIS A 312 14.25 17.35 5.28
N GLN A 313 13.67 18.48 5.66
CA GLN A 313 13.87 19.15 6.94
C GLN A 313 13.46 18.30 8.16
N PHE A 314 12.62 17.28 7.97
CA PHE A 314 12.16 16.37 9.03
C PHE A 314 12.94 15.05 9.07
N MET A 315 14.01 14.91 8.28
CA MET A 315 14.86 13.72 8.29
C MET A 315 15.42 13.46 9.70
N GLY A 316 15.23 12.24 10.19
CA GLY A 316 15.63 11.83 11.55
C GLY A 316 14.74 12.35 12.69
N GLN A 317 13.70 13.14 12.38
CA GLN A 317 12.84 13.78 13.38
C GLN A 317 11.45 13.16 13.49
N LEU A 318 10.96 12.52 12.43
CA LEU A 318 9.68 11.81 12.45
C LEU A 318 9.81 10.41 13.06
N SER A 319 8.70 9.89 13.58
CA SER A 319 8.57 8.46 13.89
C SER A 319 7.44 7.85 13.07
N MET A 320 7.62 6.58 12.71
CA MET A 320 6.65 5.77 11.96
C MET A 320 6.14 4.64 12.84
N SER A 321 4.87 4.26 12.68
CA SER A 321 4.27 3.14 13.42
C SER A 321 3.03 2.62 12.69
N PRO A 322 2.59 1.39 13.00
CA PRO A 322 1.25 0.94 12.69
C PRO A 322 0.17 1.95 13.10
N LEU A 323 -0.99 1.83 12.47
CA LEU A 323 -2.17 2.61 12.83
C LEU A 323 -2.65 2.26 14.25
N PRO A 324 -3.37 3.17 14.92
CA PRO A 324 -3.95 2.87 16.23
C PRO A 324 -4.88 1.66 16.20
N ALA A 325 -4.89 0.91 17.30
CA ALA A 325 -5.79 -0.20 17.53
C ALA A 325 -7.09 0.25 18.21
N SER A 326 -8.07 -0.65 18.30
CA SER A 326 -9.30 -0.40 19.06
C SER A 326 -9.29 -1.16 20.38
N THR A 327 -9.72 -0.50 21.46
CA THR A 327 -9.93 -1.10 22.79
C THR A 327 -11.21 -1.93 22.88
N GLU A 328 -12.05 -1.89 21.85
CA GLU A 328 -13.27 -2.67 21.72
C GLU A 328 -13.35 -3.29 20.32
N VAL A 329 -13.84 -4.51 20.22
CA VAL A 329 -13.86 -5.29 18.99
C VAL A 329 -15.18 -6.01 18.79
N LEU A 330 -15.49 -6.37 17.54
CA LEU A 330 -16.68 -7.14 17.21
C LEU A 330 -16.48 -8.62 17.59
N ASP A 331 -17.28 -9.11 18.53
CA ASP A 331 -17.46 -10.54 18.72
C ASP A 331 -18.38 -11.08 17.62
N ARG A 332 -17.83 -11.91 16.73
CA ARG A 332 -18.55 -12.50 15.59
C ARG A 332 -19.66 -13.46 15.99
N SER A 333 -19.61 -14.04 17.19
CA SER A 333 -20.61 -15.00 17.65
C SER A 333 -21.90 -14.32 18.12
N THR A 334 -21.76 -13.14 18.74
CA THR A 334 -22.88 -12.35 19.28
C THR A 334 -23.23 -11.16 18.40
N MET A 335 -22.36 -10.81 17.45
CA MET A 335 -22.42 -9.60 16.64
C MET A 335 -22.50 -8.32 17.50
N GLN A 336 -21.88 -8.35 18.68
CA GLN A 336 -21.81 -7.22 19.60
C GLN A 336 -20.39 -6.70 19.75
N LEU A 337 -20.29 -5.41 20.03
CA LEU A 337 -19.07 -4.78 20.48
C LEU A 337 -18.74 -5.25 21.91
N VAL A 338 -17.51 -5.73 22.12
CA VAL A 338 -17.01 -6.19 23.42
C VAL A 338 -15.62 -5.60 23.69
N PRO A 339 -15.19 -5.50 24.96
CA PRO A 339 -13.83 -5.10 25.28
C PRO A 339 -12.79 -6.01 24.62
N CYS A 340 -11.72 -5.41 24.14
CA CYS A 340 -10.59 -6.10 23.56
C CYS A 340 -9.81 -6.86 24.65
N THR A 341 -9.65 -8.17 24.46
CA THR A 341 -8.85 -9.03 25.34
C THR A 341 -7.67 -9.61 24.58
N GLN A 342 -6.68 -10.15 25.30
CA GLN A 342 -5.51 -10.80 24.67
C GLN A 342 -5.88 -12.00 23.79
N GLU A 343 -7.02 -12.64 24.05
CA GLU A 343 -7.55 -13.75 23.25
C GLU A 343 -8.30 -13.26 22.01
N LEU A 344 -8.99 -12.12 22.11
CA LEU A 344 -9.81 -11.56 21.04
C LEU A 344 -9.04 -10.66 20.08
N CYS A 345 -7.93 -10.08 20.53
CA CYS A 345 -7.19 -9.07 19.78
C CYS A 345 -5.75 -9.49 19.52
N ASN A 346 -5.36 -9.44 18.25
CA ASN A 346 -3.98 -9.66 17.82
C ASN A 346 -3.00 -8.51 18.18
N SER A 347 -3.48 -7.45 18.84
CA SER A 347 -2.67 -6.31 19.24
C SER A 347 -2.57 -6.21 20.76
N ARG A 348 -1.36 -6.44 21.31
CA ARG A 348 -1.05 -6.16 22.73
C ARG A 348 -1.21 -4.69 23.10
N ARG A 349 -1.37 -3.80 22.12
CA ARG A 349 -1.54 -2.35 22.32
C ARG A 349 -2.93 -1.98 22.81
N ALA A 350 -3.93 -2.84 22.57
CA ALA A 350 -5.33 -2.57 22.88
C ALA A 350 -5.85 -3.28 24.14
N THR A 351 -5.00 -4.09 24.79
CA THR A 351 -5.40 -4.99 25.88
C THR A 351 -4.87 -4.54 27.25
N GLN A 352 -4.39 -3.30 27.36
CA GLN A 352 -3.93 -2.63 28.58
C GLN A 352 -4.72 -1.35 28.75
#